data_AF-A0A535K6G2-F1
#
_entry.id   AF-A0A535K6G2-F1
#
_cell.length_a   1.000
_cell.length_b   1.000
_cell.length_c   1.000
_cell.angle_alpha   90.00
_cell.angle_beta   90.00
_cell.angle_gamma   90.00
#
_symmetry.space_group_name_H-M   'P 1'
#
loop_
_entity.id
_entity.type
_entity.pdbx_description
1 polymer ?
#
loop_
_entity_poly.entity_id
_entity_poly.type
_entity_poly.pdbx_seq_one_letter_code
_entity_poly.pdbx_strand_id
1 'polypeptide(L)' 'MDRALIQFICVRTDHRKKRPVDPSSPFNVAEEGGWAYCPGGMPDGHKWFKTGGITRAALAKFDWPEENEAES' A
#
# COMPACT_ATOMS: atom_id res chain seq x y z
N MET A 1 -12.99 8.68 17.19
CA MET A 1 -12.28 9.02 15.94
C MET A 1 -11.60 7.76 15.46
N ASP A 2 -12.26 7.05 14.57
CA ASP A 2 -11.72 5.87 13.88
C ASP A 2 -10.45 6.31 13.15
N ARG A 3 -9.29 5.84 13.61
CA ARG A 3 -8.02 6.07 12.91
C ARG A 3 -8.18 5.46 11.52
N ALA A 4 -7.95 6.23 10.46
CA ALA A 4 -7.90 5.68 9.11
C ALA A 4 -6.83 4.57 9.06
N LEU A 5 -7.28 3.34 8.90
CA LEU A 5 -6.43 2.17 8.80
C LEU A 5 -6.10 1.91 7.33
N ILE A 6 -4.83 1.73 7.05
CA ILE A 6 -4.34 1.25 5.76
C ILE A 6 -4.73 -0.22 5.69
N GLN A 7 -5.66 -0.56 4.83
CA GLN A 7 -6.14 -1.93 4.64
C GLN A 7 -5.29 -2.67 3.60
N PHE A 8 -4.72 -1.94 2.64
CA PHE A 8 -3.95 -2.50 1.54
C PHE A 8 -2.57 -1.85 1.38
N ILE A 9 -1.56 -2.63 1.01
CA ILE A 9 -0.24 -2.12 0.62
C ILE A 9 0.15 -2.64 -0.76
N CYS A 10 0.77 -1.80 -1.58
CA CYS A 10 1.21 -2.19 -2.92
C CYS A 10 2.54 -2.92 -2.83
N VAL A 11 2.54 -4.22 -3.12
CA VAL A 11 3.76 -5.02 -3.07
C VAL A 11 4.45 -5.16 -4.42
N ARG A 12 3.92 -4.54 -5.48
CA ARG A 12 4.55 -4.57 -6.80
C ARG A 12 5.97 -4.03 -6.72
N THR A 13 6.93 -4.81 -7.17
CA THR A 13 8.36 -4.59 -7.04
C THR A 13 8.79 -3.27 -7.68
N ASP A 14 8.26 -2.98 -8.87
CA ASP A 14 8.52 -1.71 -9.58
C ASP A 14 8.03 -0.51 -8.76
N HIS A 15 6.82 -0.60 -8.20
CA HIS A 15 6.21 0.48 -7.44
C HIS A 15 6.88 0.68 -6.08
N ARG A 16 7.33 -0.40 -5.43
CA ARG A 16 8.03 -0.34 -4.14
C ARG A 16 9.37 0.38 -4.23
N LYS A 17 10.07 0.26 -5.36
CA LYS A 17 11.40 0.86 -5.56
C LYS A 17 11.33 2.29 -6.09
N LYS A 18 10.16 2.70 -6.62
CA LYS A 18 9.97 4.01 -7.20
C LYS A 18 9.71 5.05 -6.10
N ARG A 19 10.34 6.22 -6.22
CA ARG A 19 9.99 7.37 -5.38
C ARG A 19 8.72 8.00 -5.95
N PRO A 20 7.73 8.34 -5.10
CA PRO A 20 6.54 9.00 -5.57
C PRO A 20 6.92 10.40 -6.05
N VAL A 21 6.39 10.80 -7.21
CA VAL A 21 6.62 12.15 -7.77
C VAL A 21 6.02 13.22 -6.87
N ASP A 22 4.90 12.89 -6.22
CA ASP A 22 4.25 13.72 -5.21
C ASP A 22 4.28 13.01 -3.83
N PRO A 23 4.80 13.66 -2.78
CA PRO A 23 4.91 13.07 -1.44
C PRO A 23 3.56 12.85 -0.73
N SER A 24 2.46 13.42 -1.25
CA SER A 24 1.09 13.24 -0.75
C SER A 24 0.31 12.17 -1.51
N SER A 25 0.81 11.71 -2.67
CA SER A 25 0.21 10.63 -3.49
C SER A 25 0.51 9.17 -3.13
N PRO A 26 1.21 8.78 -2.03
CA PRO A 26 1.39 7.37 -1.76
C PRO A 26 0.15 6.72 -1.12
N PHE A 27 -0.91 7.48 -0.84
CA PHE A 27 -2.19 6.97 -0.33
C PHE A 27 -3.27 7.05 -1.39
N ASN A 28 -3.98 5.95 -1.64
CA ASN A 28 -5.12 5.88 -2.55
C ASN A 28 -6.18 4.92 -1.99
N VAL A 29 -7.29 4.73 -2.70
CA VAL A 29 -8.30 3.72 -2.38
C VAL A 29 -8.05 2.49 -3.26
N ALA A 30 -7.94 1.30 -2.67
CA ALA A 30 -7.84 0.05 -3.44
C ALA A 30 -9.14 -0.22 -4.19
N GLU A 31 -9.06 -0.92 -5.32
CA GLU A 31 -10.23 -1.29 -6.14
C GLU A 31 -11.26 -2.12 -5.36
N GLU A 32 -10.80 -2.92 -4.40
CA GLU A 32 -11.64 -3.71 -3.48
C GLU A 32 -12.38 -2.87 -2.42
N GLY A 33 -12.13 -1.55 -2.38
CA GLY A 33 -12.67 -0.64 -1.38
C GLY A 33 -11.84 -0.62 -0.10
N GLY A 34 -11.31 0.56 0.25
CA GLY A 34 -10.53 0.78 1.48
C GLY A 34 -9.23 1.52 1.24
N TRP A 35 -8.67 2.09 2.31
CA TRP A 35 -7.41 2.84 2.24
C TRP A 35 -6.24 1.93 1.87
N ALA A 36 -5.46 2.38 0.91
CA ALA A 36 -4.32 1.68 0.36
C ALA A 36 -3.08 2.57 0.36
N TYR A 37 -1.90 1.94 0.46
CA TYR A 37 -0.62 2.62 0.40
C TYR A 37 0.26 2.05 -0.72
N CYS A 38 0.69 2.90 -1.63
CA CYS A 38 1.63 2.59 -2.70
C CYS A 38 2.90 3.45 -2.54
N PRO A 39 4.09 2.87 -2.30
CA PRO A 39 5.32 3.65 -2.16
C PRO A 39 5.59 4.55 -3.37
N GLY A 40 5.37 4.03 -4.57
CA GLY A 40 5.59 4.76 -5.82
C GLY A 40 4.50 5.76 -6.19
N GLY A 41 3.34 5.75 -5.52
CA GLY A 41 2.21 6.63 -5.85
C GLY A 41 1.72 6.48 -7.30
N MET A 42 1.84 5.28 -7.89
CA MET A 42 1.36 5.02 -9.25
C MET A 42 -0.18 5.09 -9.29
N PRO A 43 -0.77 5.53 -10.42
CA PRO A 43 -2.22 5.59 -10.58
C PRO A 43 -2.88 4.22 -10.82
N ASP A 44 -2.15 3.26 -11.35
CA ASP A 44 -2.65 1.95 -11.77
C ASP A 44 -1.59 0.85 -11.68
N GLY A 45 -1.96 -0.39 -12.04
CA GLY A 45 -1.07 -1.53 -12.10
C GLY A 45 -0.65 -2.07 -10.74
N HIS A 46 -1.47 -1.91 -9.71
CA HIS A 46 -1.12 -2.30 -8.35
C HIS A 46 -1.25 -3.81 -8.13
N LYS A 47 -0.36 -4.35 -7.28
CA LYS A 47 -0.58 -5.64 -6.63
C LYS A 47 -0.80 -5.40 -5.14
N TRP A 48 -2.03 -5.57 -4.69
CA TRP A 48 -2.43 -5.24 -3.32
C TRP A 48 -2.26 -6.43 -2.38
N PHE A 49 -1.69 -6.18 -1.22
CA PHE A 49 -1.65 -7.12 -0.10
C PHE A 49 -2.55 -6.62 1.02
N LYS A 50 -3.43 -7.48 1.53
CA LYS A 50 -4.35 -7.20 2.64
C LYS A 50 -3.59 -7.22 3.96
N THR A 51 -3.54 -6.08 4.64
CA THR A 51 -2.83 -5.94 5.93
C THR A 51 -3.72 -6.20 7.15
N GLY A 52 -5.03 -6.33 6.95
CA GLY A 52 -6.01 -6.40 8.06
C GLY A 52 -6.28 -5.06 8.75
N GLY A 53 -5.71 -3.96 8.25
CA GLY A 53 -5.93 -2.62 8.80
C GLY A 53 -4.81 -2.19 9.75
N ILE A 54 -3.76 -1.57 9.21
CA ILE A 54 -2.62 -1.07 9.99
C ILE A 54 -2.59 0.46 10.03
N THR A 55 -2.00 1.03 11.08
CA THR A 55 -1.76 2.47 11.14
C THR A 55 -0.54 2.86 10.31
N ARG A 56 -0.42 4.15 9.95
CA ARG A 56 0.80 4.67 9.29
C ARG A 56 2.08 4.44 10.09
N ALA A 57 2.00 4.46 11.43
CA ALA A 57 3.16 4.16 12.28
C ALA A 57 3.56 2.67 12.22
N ALA A 58 2.58 1.77 12.10
CA ALA A 58 2.83 0.35 11.90
C ALA A 58 3.39 0.05 10.51
N LEU A 59 2.92 0.76 9.46
CA LEU A 59 3.45 0.65 8.10
C LEU A 59 4.97 0.86 8.03
N ALA A 60 5.51 1.81 8.80
CA ALA A 60 6.95 2.09 8.82
C ALA A 60 7.80 0.92 9.35
N LYS A 61 7.18 -0.02 10.07
CA LYS A 61 7.81 -1.22 10.64
C LYS A 61 7.27 -2.50 10.02
N PHE A 62 6.42 -2.38 9.00
CA PHE A 62 5.72 -3.51 8.42
C PHE A 62 6.72 -4.39 7.67
N ASP A 63 6.65 -5.69 7.90
CA ASP A 63 7.41 -6.65 7.10
C ASP A 63 6.70 -6.80 5.76
N TRP A 64 7.36 -6.37 4.70
CA TRP A 64 6.71 -6.25 3.40
C TRP A 64 6.78 -7.57 2.64
N PRO A 65 5.63 -8.18 2.30
CA PRO A 65 5.62 -9.42 1.55
C PRO A 65 6.21 -9.23 0.16
N GLU A 66 6.70 -10.33 -0.40
CA GLU A 66 7.13 -10.40 -1.78
C GLU A 66 5.93 -10.31 -2.74
N GLU A 67 6.19 -9.87 -3.97
CA GLU A 67 5.13 -9.72 -4.98
C GLU A 67 4.40 -11.05 -5.26
N ASN A 68 5.09 -12.19 -5.14
CA ASN A 68 4.51 -13.51 -5.35
C ASN A 68 3.62 -13.97 -4.18
N GLU A 69 3.74 -13.36 -3.01
CA GLU A 69 2.95 -13.70 -1.82
C GLU A 69 1.62 -12.95 -1.75
N ALA A 70 1.42 -11.93 -2.59
CA ALA A 70 0.19 -11.15 -2.62
C ALA A 70 -1.01 -11.82 -3.31
N GLU A 71 -0.99 -13.14 -3.45
CA GLU A 71 -2.11 -13.91 -3.99
C GLU A 71 -2.42 -15.12 -3.11
N SER A 72 -3.39 -14.94 -2.22
CA SER A 72 -4.29 -15.96 -1.69
C SER A 72 -5.59 -15.30 -1.25
#